data_AF-B8I4A2-F1
#
_entry.id   AF-B8I4A2-F1
#
_cell.length_a   1.000
_cell.length_b   1.000
_cell.length_c   1.000
_cell.angle_alpha   90.00
_cell.angle_beta   90.00
_cell.angle_gamma   90.00
#
_symmetry.space_group_name_H-M   'P 1'
#
loop_
_entity.id
_entity.type
_entity.pdbx_description
1 polymer ?
#
loop_
_entity_poly.entity_id
_entity_poly.type
_entity_poly.pdbx_seq_one_letter_code
_entity_poly.pdbx_strand_id
1 'polypeptide(L)'
;MIVNYDDDIWRIPATNNYSITDYNFEFGRFKSPTLKMQVKDYMYAHLKRDVVEHSTLHRYCYSLQHFANFIESNEIWLSYFSELTPLMIDQFILYLKRELKSPKTMVVAFSALKSVVRFGQFLQSEKYPPMQIFPDSPCRIFGIEDTLTTKCISNFVMIQINQALKKEQDILLKTCLLIAKETGLRLSEILLLEEGCVMEDFLGSPILFTFSPKIDDERAVVISTELLKVVNELNRYTKEFRKKNNTLLLFVRKAKKKCRKEIVQYNQSIARSELRDFKIRNKIVDESGQIADFTFHSFRHTLGTDMINNGMSPIDVRSQLGHVSMHSTGIYARVSNTSLQNEYAKLGFIGISEKTLSDVYSISEKVIAEEKKIQGALPDGICTKVFEGETHCSKFNMCLFCDKYRTFIKDLPTHKEHLERLRKDRIQYMSEMSIGNQEFLQRIEDALVTIIERLETLACT
;
A
#
# COMPACT_ATOMS: atom_id res chain seq x y z
N MET A 1 -21.56 24.58 10.80
CA MET A 1 -20.76 23.88 11.82
C MET A 1 -21.37 24.19 13.18
N ILE A 2 -21.89 23.19 13.91
CA ILE A 2 -22.56 23.37 15.21
C ILE A 2 -21.55 23.02 16.31
N VAL A 3 -20.49 23.82 16.45
CA VAL A 3 -19.60 23.72 17.61
C VAL A 3 -19.53 25.08 18.26
N ASN A 4 -19.72 25.11 19.58
CA ASN A 4 -19.48 26.30 20.36
C ASN A 4 -17.98 26.41 20.58
N TYR A 5 -17.35 27.45 20.01
CA TYR A 5 -15.92 27.62 20.09
C TYR A 5 -15.43 27.73 21.52
N ASP A 6 -16.23 28.29 22.44
CA ASP A 6 -15.83 28.48 23.83
C ASP A 6 -15.76 27.18 24.63
N ASP A 7 -16.45 26.13 24.19
CA ASP A 7 -16.46 24.85 24.90
C ASP A 7 -15.10 24.14 24.84
N ASP A 8 -14.75 23.42 25.90
CA ASP A 8 -13.54 22.58 25.97
C ASP A 8 -13.73 21.19 25.35
N ILE A 9 -14.97 20.87 24.94
CA ILE A 9 -15.32 19.62 24.27
C ILE A 9 -16.17 19.96 23.05
N TRP A 10 -15.68 19.64 21.85
CA TRP A 10 -16.48 19.76 20.63
C TRP A 10 -16.96 18.39 20.18
N ARG A 11 -18.27 18.27 19.94
CA ARG A 11 -18.89 17.05 19.40
C ARG A 11 -19.31 17.30 17.97
N ILE A 12 -18.71 16.56 17.05
CA ILE A 12 -19.01 16.68 15.63
C ILE A 12 -19.68 15.38 15.19
N PRO A 13 -20.92 15.46 14.67
CA PRO A 13 -21.57 14.27 14.14
C PRO A 13 -20.72 13.73 13.00
N ALA A 14 -20.58 12.40 12.93
CA ALA A 14 -19.91 11.80 11.79
C ALA A 14 -20.61 12.24 10.50
N THR A 15 -19.90 13.01 9.67
CA THR A 15 -20.41 13.57 8.40
C THR A 15 -20.69 12.48 7.36
N ASN A 16 -20.10 11.30 7.52
CA ASN A 16 -20.37 10.13 6.73
C ASN A 16 -21.26 9.15 7.50
N ASN A 17 -22.37 8.72 6.87
CA ASN A 17 -23.31 7.69 7.35
C ASN A 17 -22.66 6.34 7.74
N TYR A 18 -21.34 6.23 7.64
CA TYR A 18 -20.51 5.04 7.76
C TYR A 18 -19.72 4.95 9.08
N SER A 19 -19.64 6.05 9.84
CA SER A 19 -19.01 6.09 11.16
C SER A 19 -20.09 6.18 12.23
N ILE A 20 -20.17 5.18 13.12
CA ILE A 20 -21.25 5.07 14.12
C ILE A 20 -21.03 5.96 15.35
N THR A 21 -19.86 6.58 15.48
CA THR A 21 -19.49 7.40 16.65
C THR A 21 -19.16 8.82 16.23
N ASP A 22 -19.81 9.78 16.88
CA ASP A 22 -19.47 11.20 16.81
C ASP A 22 -17.98 11.41 17.17
N TYR A 23 -17.35 12.39 16.55
CA TYR A 23 -15.98 12.77 16.88
C TYR A 23 -15.99 13.74 18.05
N ASN A 24 -15.31 13.36 19.14
CA ASN A 24 -15.16 14.19 20.32
C ASN A 24 -13.76 14.79 20.36
N PHE A 25 -13.67 16.12 20.31
CA PHE A 25 -12.42 16.85 20.44
C PHE A 25 -12.33 17.41 21.85
N GLU A 26 -11.35 16.95 22.63
CA GLU A 26 -11.17 17.35 24.02
C GLU A 26 -9.90 18.20 24.18
N PHE A 27 -10.06 19.40 24.72
CA PHE A 27 -8.97 20.37 24.88
C PHE A 27 -8.53 20.57 26.34
N GLY A 28 -9.25 19.97 27.30
CA GLY A 28 -9.04 20.18 28.74
C GLY A 28 -7.66 19.78 29.28
N ARG A 29 -6.87 19.00 28.53
CA ARG A 29 -5.50 18.60 28.91
C ARG A 29 -4.50 19.75 28.81
N PHE A 30 -4.77 20.77 28.01
CA PHE A 30 -3.91 21.95 27.93
C PHE A 30 -4.21 22.92 29.07
N LYS A 31 -3.32 22.98 30.07
CA LYS A 31 -3.45 23.92 31.20
C LYS A 31 -3.21 25.38 30.81
N SER A 32 -2.30 25.61 29.86
CA SER A 32 -2.03 26.95 29.30
C SER A 32 -3.22 27.41 28.43
N PRO A 33 -3.95 28.48 28.80
CA PRO A 33 -5.12 28.94 28.06
C PRO A 33 -4.79 29.35 26.63
N THR A 34 -3.63 29.97 26.44
CA THR A 34 -3.15 30.45 25.14
C THR A 34 -2.77 29.31 24.21
N LEU A 35 -2.05 28.28 24.69
CA LEU A 35 -1.78 27.07 23.90
C LEU A 35 -3.06 26.31 23.55
N LYS A 36 -3.98 26.20 24.51
CA LYS A 36 -5.30 25.58 24.27
C LYS A 36 -6.01 26.29 23.11
N MET A 37 -6.01 27.62 23.11
CA MET A 37 -6.61 28.43 22.05
C MET A 37 -5.93 28.19 20.70
N GLN A 38 -4.59 28.13 20.63
CA GLN A 38 -3.87 27.82 19.38
C GLN A 38 -4.19 26.43 18.81
N VAL A 39 -4.41 25.43 19.67
CA VAL A 39 -4.87 24.10 19.24
C VAL A 39 -6.32 24.14 18.75
N LYS A 40 -7.20 24.88 19.45
CA LYS A 40 -8.60 25.09 19.04
C LYS A 40 -8.67 25.80 17.69
N ASP A 41 -7.87 26.84 17.47
CA ASP A 41 -7.76 27.57 16.20
C ASP A 41 -7.35 26.64 15.05
N TYR A 42 -6.32 25.82 15.26
CA TYR A 42 -5.88 24.80 14.31
C TYR A 42 -7.01 23.83 13.94
N MET A 43 -7.68 23.25 14.95
CA MET A 43 -8.78 22.30 14.71
C MET A 43 -9.96 22.98 14.01
N TYR A 44 -10.35 24.16 14.46
CA TYR A 44 -11.47 24.92 13.91
C TYR A 44 -11.22 25.30 12.44
N ALA A 45 -10.01 25.76 12.11
CA ALA A 45 -9.65 26.12 10.74
C ALA A 45 -9.72 24.92 9.79
N HIS A 46 -9.25 23.74 10.21
CA HIS A 46 -9.32 22.54 9.40
C HIS A 46 -10.75 21.98 9.27
N LEU A 47 -11.55 22.04 10.34
CA LEU A 47 -12.96 21.64 10.32
C LEU A 47 -13.81 22.55 9.42
N LYS A 48 -13.50 23.85 9.36
CA LYS A 48 -14.23 24.80 8.51
C LYS A 48 -13.90 24.64 7.01
N ARG A 49 -12.69 24.19 6.68
CA ARG A 49 -12.21 24.08 5.30
C ARG A 49 -12.36 22.68 4.71
N ASP A 50 -12.68 21.67 5.51
CA ASP A 50 -12.78 20.24 5.13
C ASP A 50 -11.56 19.70 4.35
N VAL A 51 -10.37 20.30 4.57
CA VAL A 51 -9.13 19.90 3.89
C VAL A 51 -8.54 18.61 4.49
N VAL A 52 -8.78 18.38 5.78
CA VAL A 52 -8.28 17.20 6.50
C VAL A 52 -9.45 16.38 7.00
N GLU A 53 -9.41 15.08 6.75
CA GLU A 53 -10.45 14.15 7.19
C GLU A 53 -10.69 14.27 8.70
N HIS A 54 -11.96 14.34 9.11
CA HIS A 54 -12.35 14.51 10.52
C HIS A 54 -11.75 13.43 11.43
N SER A 55 -11.60 12.20 10.92
CA SER A 55 -10.95 11.09 11.65
C SER A 55 -9.46 11.34 11.93
N THR A 56 -8.76 12.00 11.01
CA THR A 56 -7.35 12.38 11.17
C THR A 56 -7.21 13.51 12.17
N LEU A 57 -8.08 14.53 12.09
CA LEU A 57 -8.11 15.63 13.07
C LEU A 57 -8.43 15.12 14.47
N HIS A 58 -9.42 14.24 14.61
CA HIS A 58 -9.76 13.61 15.89
C HIS A 58 -8.56 12.85 16.48
N ARG A 59 -7.86 12.06 15.64
CA ARG A 59 -6.64 11.36 16.06
C ARG A 59 -5.54 12.34 16.48
N TYR A 60 -5.35 13.45 15.77
CA TYR A 60 -4.36 14.47 16.15
C TYR A 60 -4.73 15.14 17.46
N CYS A 61 -6.00 15.49 17.67
CA CYS A 61 -6.48 16.07 18.94
C CYS A 61 -6.19 15.14 20.12
N TYR A 62 -6.49 13.86 19.97
CA TYR A 62 -6.17 12.85 20.97
C TYR A 62 -4.65 12.73 21.20
N SER A 63 -3.86 12.64 20.13
CA SER A 63 -2.41 12.46 20.27
C SER A 63 -1.66 13.70 20.78
N LEU A 64 -2.22 14.89 20.61
CA LEU A 64 -1.69 16.14 21.19
C LEU A 64 -1.77 16.14 22.73
N GLN A 65 -2.61 15.32 23.34
CA GLN A 65 -2.63 15.16 24.79
C GLN A 65 -1.30 14.61 25.33
N HIS A 66 -0.56 13.83 24.55
CA HIS A 66 0.80 13.39 24.93
C HIS A 66 1.77 14.56 25.05
N PHE A 67 1.62 15.59 24.20
CA PHE A 67 2.43 16.80 24.30
C PHE A 67 2.02 17.65 25.50
N ALA A 68 0.72 17.77 25.79
CA ALA A 68 0.24 18.43 27.00
C ALA A 68 0.80 17.76 28.27
N ASN A 69 0.78 16.43 28.33
CA ASN A 69 1.34 15.67 29.45
C ASN A 69 2.87 15.81 29.54
N PHE A 70 3.57 15.86 28.41
CA PHE A 70 5.01 16.11 28.38
C PHE A 70 5.37 17.44 29.04
N ILE A 71 4.70 18.52 28.64
CA ILE A 71 4.90 19.86 29.23
C ILE A 71 4.64 19.82 30.73
N GLU A 72 3.53 19.22 31.16
CA GLU A 72 3.16 19.13 32.57
C GLU A 72 4.17 18.32 33.39
N SER A 73 4.57 17.14 32.90
CA SER A 73 5.47 16.22 33.62
C SER A 73 6.91 16.73 33.76
N ASN A 74 7.33 17.67 32.92
CA ASN A 74 8.66 18.28 32.97
C ASN A 74 8.61 19.72 33.50
N GLU A 75 7.47 20.14 34.05
CA GLU A 75 7.26 21.49 34.62
C GLU A 75 7.61 22.61 33.63
N ILE A 76 7.43 22.36 32.33
CA ILE A 76 7.69 23.34 31.28
C ILE A 76 6.50 24.30 31.25
N TRP A 77 6.75 25.60 31.31
CA TRP A 77 5.71 26.60 31.10
C TRP A 77 5.83 27.21 29.71
N LEU A 78 4.78 27.04 28.90
CA LEU A 78 4.70 27.61 27.54
C LEU A 78 3.41 28.41 27.40
N SER A 79 3.56 29.68 27.04
CA SER A 79 2.43 30.55 26.69
C SER A 79 2.06 30.36 25.23
N TYR A 80 3.05 30.24 24.35
CA TYR A 80 2.82 30.12 22.90
C TYR A 80 3.71 29.05 22.28
N PHE A 81 3.28 28.52 21.14
CA PHE A 81 4.12 27.60 20.36
C PHE A 81 5.42 28.25 19.87
N SER A 82 5.50 29.59 19.76
CA SER A 82 6.73 30.32 19.41
C SER A 82 7.88 30.12 20.38
N GLU A 83 7.59 29.74 21.61
CA GLU A 83 8.60 29.46 22.65
C GLU A 83 9.21 28.05 22.51
N LEU A 84 8.71 27.23 21.58
CA LEU A 84 9.28 25.91 21.31
C LEU A 84 10.69 26.01 20.72
N THR A 85 11.61 25.28 21.35
CA THR A 85 13.00 25.15 20.88
C THR A 85 13.28 23.76 20.32
N PRO A 86 14.30 23.60 19.45
CA PRO A 86 14.73 22.27 18.99
C PRO A 86 15.05 21.31 20.14
N LEU A 87 15.65 21.81 21.23
CA LEU A 87 15.94 21.01 22.43
C LEU A 87 14.68 20.45 23.09
N MET A 88 13.60 21.24 23.17
CA MET A 88 12.31 20.77 23.69
C MET A 88 11.69 19.69 22.79
N ILE A 89 11.90 19.77 21.46
CA ILE A 89 11.45 18.74 20.53
C ILE A 89 12.22 17.43 20.76
N ASP A 90 13.53 17.49 20.97
CA ASP A 90 14.34 16.31 21.31
C ASP A 90 13.92 15.69 22.66
N GLN A 91 13.67 16.52 23.67
CA GLN A 91 13.12 16.08 24.96
C GLN A 91 11.74 15.42 24.78
N PHE A 92 10.88 15.97 23.93
CA PHE A 92 9.58 15.37 23.63
C PHE A 92 9.73 14.02 22.92
N ILE A 93 10.67 13.87 21.98
CA ILE A 93 10.97 12.58 21.34
C ILE A 93 11.39 11.54 22.40
N LEU A 94 12.26 11.91 23.34
CA LEU A 94 12.70 11.02 24.42
C LEU A 94 11.54 10.66 25.35
N TYR A 95 10.69 11.63 25.70
CA TYR A 95 9.47 11.38 26.46
C TYR A 95 8.56 10.36 25.75
N LEU A 96 8.31 10.53 24.46
CA LEU A 96 7.49 9.59 23.69
C LEU A 96 8.10 8.18 23.68
N LYS A 97 9.42 8.04 23.56
CA LYS A 97 10.12 6.74 23.64
C LYS A 97 10.02 6.09 25.02
N ARG A 98 9.94 6.88 26.09
CA ARG A 98 9.83 6.39 27.47
C ARG A 98 8.40 5.96 27.82
N GLU A 99 7.41 6.79 27.48
CA GLU A 99 6.02 6.60 27.93
C GLU A 99 5.20 5.69 27.00
N LEU A 100 5.52 5.65 25.71
CA LEU A 100 4.75 4.89 24.73
C LEU A 100 5.46 3.60 24.35
N LYS A 101 4.68 2.54 24.14
CA LYS A 101 5.20 1.24 23.68
C LYS A 101 5.17 1.08 22.16
N SER A 102 4.26 1.79 21.49
CA SER A 102 4.01 1.64 20.05
C SER A 102 4.70 2.75 19.26
N PRO A 103 5.68 2.41 18.40
CA PRO A 103 6.32 3.38 17.50
C PRO A 103 5.32 4.15 16.65
N LYS A 104 4.26 3.47 16.17
CA LYS A 104 3.19 4.11 15.37
C LYS A 104 2.48 5.21 16.15
N THR A 105 2.22 4.99 17.44
CA THR A 105 1.61 6.01 18.30
C THR A 105 2.56 7.19 18.51
N MET A 106 3.86 6.93 18.69
CA MET A 106 4.88 7.99 18.80
C MET A 106 4.92 8.85 17.53
N VAL A 107 4.93 8.23 16.35
CA VAL A 107 4.91 8.95 15.07
C VAL A 107 3.68 9.82 14.92
N VAL A 108 2.49 9.33 15.31
CA VAL A 108 1.25 10.11 15.23
C VAL A 108 1.28 11.29 16.20
N ALA A 109 1.73 11.09 17.45
CA ALA A 109 1.86 12.17 18.44
C ALA A 109 2.83 13.26 17.98
N PHE A 110 4.00 12.85 17.48
CA PHE A 110 4.97 13.76 16.91
C PHE A 110 4.43 14.51 15.68
N SER A 111 3.76 13.79 14.76
CA SER A 111 3.18 14.38 13.56
C SER A 111 2.06 15.36 13.86
N ALA A 112 1.25 15.09 14.91
CA ALA A 112 0.19 15.99 15.34
C ALA A 112 0.76 17.32 15.83
N LEU A 113 1.81 17.29 16.68
CA LEU A 113 2.51 18.50 17.11
C LEU A 113 3.15 19.25 15.94
N LYS A 114 3.87 18.54 15.07
CA LYS A 114 4.48 19.11 13.85
C LYS A 114 3.45 19.77 12.95
N SER A 115 2.26 19.18 12.80
CA SER A 115 1.17 19.73 11.98
C SER A 115 0.62 21.04 12.55
N VAL A 116 0.38 21.11 13.87
CA VAL A 116 -0.09 22.34 14.54
C VAL A 116 0.92 23.48 14.37
N VAL A 117 2.21 23.19 14.55
CA VAL A 117 3.26 24.21 14.40
C VAL A 117 3.41 24.66 12.95
N ARG A 118 3.39 23.72 11.99
CA ARG A 118 3.46 24.05 10.55
C ARG A 118 2.27 24.87 10.08
N PHE A 119 1.09 24.65 10.65
CA PHE A 119 -0.07 25.48 10.37
C PHE A 119 0.17 26.94 10.74
N GLY A 120 0.70 27.19 11.93
CA GLY A 120 1.04 28.55 12.37
C GLY A 120 2.16 29.20 11.55
N GLN A 121 3.17 28.41 11.15
CA GLN A 121 4.24 28.83 10.25
C GLN A 121 3.73 29.24 8.87
N PHE A 122 2.83 28.43 8.30
CA PHE A 122 2.17 28.74 7.03
C PHE A 122 1.38 30.05 7.10
N LEU A 123 0.76 30.34 8.25
CA LEU A 123 0.06 31.60 8.49
C LEU A 123 0.99 32.77 8.87
N GLN A 124 2.30 32.54 8.96
CA GLN A 124 3.30 33.53 9.39
C GLN A 124 2.93 34.22 10.72
N SER A 125 2.31 33.47 11.63
CA SER A 125 1.86 34.02 12.91
C SER A 125 3.03 34.08 13.90
N GLU A 126 3.23 35.24 14.53
CA GLU A 126 4.25 35.45 15.58
C GLU A 126 4.05 34.55 16.81
N LYS A 127 2.88 33.93 16.96
CA LYS A 127 2.57 32.98 18.04
C LYS A 127 3.17 31.58 17.81
N TYR A 128 3.90 31.38 16.70
CA TYR A 128 4.53 30.12 16.32
C TYR A 128 6.01 30.34 15.93
N PRO A 129 6.85 29.29 15.99
CA PRO A 129 8.26 29.40 15.63
C PRO A 129 8.42 29.80 14.16
N PRO A 130 9.26 30.78 13.82
CA PRO A 130 9.37 31.30 12.44
C PRO A 130 10.07 30.32 11.48
N MET A 131 10.86 29.38 12.01
CA MET A 131 11.63 28.40 11.22
C MET A 131 11.28 26.97 11.63
N GLN A 132 11.59 26.00 10.77
CA GLN A 132 11.33 24.59 11.08
C GLN A 132 12.23 24.10 12.21
N ILE A 133 11.60 23.70 13.32
CA ILE A 133 12.25 23.12 14.51
C ILE A 133 12.18 21.59 14.58
N PHE A 134 11.46 20.97 13.65
CA PHE A 134 11.24 19.52 13.64
C PHE A 134 12.19 18.83 12.67
N PRO A 135 12.77 17.68 13.04
CA PRO A 135 13.47 16.82 12.09
C PRO A 135 12.53 16.33 10.96
N ASP A 136 13.14 15.98 9.83
CA ASP A 136 12.40 15.73 8.59
C ASP A 136 11.58 14.44 8.62
N SER A 137 12.12 13.34 9.18
CA SER A 137 11.50 12.02 9.11
C SER A 137 11.12 11.45 10.49
N PRO A 138 9.85 11.54 10.92
CA PRO A 138 9.41 10.95 12.19
C PRO A 138 9.52 9.43 12.22
N CYS A 139 9.28 8.74 11.10
CA CYS A 139 9.35 7.27 11.03
C CYS A 139 10.76 6.75 11.35
N ARG A 140 11.80 7.41 10.83
CA ARG A 140 13.21 7.05 11.10
C ARG A 140 13.57 7.25 12.58
N ILE A 141 13.08 8.32 13.20
CA ILE A 141 13.36 8.65 14.61
C ILE A 141 12.88 7.57 15.58
N PHE A 142 11.72 6.99 15.28
CA PHE A 142 11.08 5.98 16.13
C PHE A 142 11.33 4.55 15.65
N GLY A 143 12.27 4.34 14.73
CA GLY A 143 12.66 3.00 14.27
C GLY A 143 11.54 2.26 13.56
N ILE A 144 10.62 2.98 12.91
CA ILE A 144 9.61 2.34 12.05
C ILE A 144 10.27 2.10 10.70
N GLU A 145 10.67 0.85 10.47
CA GLU A 145 10.91 0.39 9.11
C GLU A 145 9.60 0.40 8.33
N ASP A 146 9.67 0.80 7.07
CA ASP A 146 8.51 0.82 6.21
C ASP A 146 8.20 -0.59 5.67
N THR A 147 7.87 -1.51 6.58
CA THR A 147 7.59 -2.92 6.29
C THR A 147 6.09 -3.20 6.44
N LEU A 148 5.56 -4.08 5.59
CA LEU A 148 4.18 -4.54 5.69
C LEU A 148 4.01 -5.33 6.99
N THR A 149 3.49 -4.67 8.01
CA THR A 149 3.07 -5.35 9.25
C THR A 149 1.89 -6.31 9.04
N THR A 150 1.18 -6.22 7.90
CA THR A 150 0.05 -7.10 7.60
C THR A 150 0.52 -8.35 6.88
N LYS A 151 0.33 -9.50 7.53
CA LYS A 151 0.68 -10.81 6.99
C LYS A 151 -0.22 -11.18 5.81
N CYS A 152 0.40 -11.71 4.75
CA CYS A 152 -0.32 -12.41 3.68
C CYS A 152 -0.93 -13.70 4.22
N ILE A 153 -2.02 -14.14 3.61
CA ILE A 153 -2.68 -15.40 3.93
C ILE A 153 -1.95 -16.50 3.17
N SER A 154 -1.44 -17.51 3.87
CA SER A 154 -0.77 -18.62 3.21
C SER A 154 -1.75 -19.49 2.43
N ASN A 155 -1.26 -20.25 1.45
CA ASN A 155 -2.08 -21.19 0.69
C ASN A 155 -2.78 -22.22 1.59
N PHE A 156 -2.10 -22.69 2.65
CA PHE A 156 -2.65 -23.61 3.64
C PHE A 156 -3.91 -23.03 4.34
N VAL A 157 -3.82 -21.77 4.77
CA VAL A 157 -4.95 -21.05 5.38
C VAL A 157 -6.03 -20.73 4.34
N MET A 158 -5.65 -20.34 3.13
CA MET A 158 -6.58 -19.98 2.05
C MET A 158 -7.46 -21.15 1.62
N ILE A 159 -6.92 -22.37 1.57
CA ILE A 159 -7.69 -23.60 1.29
C ILE A 159 -8.77 -23.80 2.35
N GLN A 160 -8.44 -23.65 3.64
CA GLN A 160 -9.40 -23.76 4.74
C GLN A 160 -10.48 -22.67 4.65
N ILE A 161 -10.10 -21.42 4.34
CA ILE A 161 -11.05 -20.32 4.13
C ILE A 161 -12.03 -20.67 3.00
N ASN A 162 -11.53 -21.15 1.86
CA ASN A 162 -12.38 -21.51 0.71
C ASN A 162 -13.37 -22.64 1.06
N GLN A 163 -12.95 -23.63 1.85
CA GLN A 163 -13.83 -24.70 2.32
C GLN A 163 -14.89 -24.18 3.30
N ALA A 164 -14.51 -23.28 4.22
CA ALA A 164 -15.42 -22.68 5.17
C ALA A 164 -16.46 -21.76 4.48
N LEU A 165 -16.06 -20.99 3.47
CA LEU A 165 -16.96 -20.11 2.71
C LEU A 165 -18.06 -20.86 1.96
N LYS A 166 -17.80 -22.10 1.52
CA LYS A 166 -18.82 -22.97 0.91
C LYS A 166 -19.94 -23.33 1.89
N LYS A 167 -19.62 -23.41 3.19
CA LYS A 167 -20.55 -23.80 4.26
C LYS A 167 -21.18 -22.59 4.97
N GLU A 168 -20.63 -21.39 4.77
CA GLU A 168 -21.11 -20.18 5.44
C GLU A 168 -22.55 -19.85 5.02
N GLN A 169 -23.40 -19.62 6.01
CA GLN A 169 -24.83 -19.34 5.86
C GLN A 169 -25.14 -17.85 6.08
N ASP A 170 -24.30 -17.13 6.81
CA ASP A 170 -24.45 -15.68 6.94
C ASP A 170 -24.10 -15.01 5.60
N ILE A 171 -25.14 -14.63 4.86
CA ILE A 171 -25.00 -14.02 3.53
C ILE A 171 -24.21 -12.71 3.57
N LEU A 172 -24.31 -11.92 4.64
CA LEU A 172 -23.58 -10.64 4.76
C LEU A 172 -22.08 -10.93 4.90
N LEU A 173 -21.70 -11.80 5.83
CA LEU A 173 -20.31 -12.16 6.02
C LEU A 173 -19.72 -12.88 4.81
N LYS A 174 -20.47 -13.85 4.25
CA LYS A 174 -20.05 -14.61 3.06
C LYS A 174 -19.77 -13.69 1.88
N THR A 175 -20.71 -12.79 1.57
CA THR A 175 -20.53 -11.82 0.46
C THR A 175 -19.36 -10.89 0.76
N CYS A 176 -19.25 -10.37 1.98
CA CYS A 176 -18.17 -9.47 2.38
C CYS A 176 -16.78 -10.12 2.21
N LEU A 177 -16.63 -11.38 2.60
CA LEU A 177 -15.36 -12.12 2.50
C LEU A 177 -15.02 -12.50 1.06
N LEU A 178 -16.01 -12.93 0.26
CA LEU A 178 -15.79 -13.25 -1.15
C LEU A 178 -15.36 -12.02 -1.94
N ILE A 179 -16.03 -10.89 -1.74
CA ILE A 179 -15.61 -9.61 -2.34
C ILE A 179 -14.17 -9.30 -1.90
N ALA A 180 -13.88 -9.27 -0.60
CA ALA A 180 -12.54 -8.94 -0.10
C ALA A 180 -11.45 -9.84 -0.70
N LYS A 181 -11.72 -11.15 -0.83
CA LYS A 181 -10.80 -12.15 -1.36
C LYS A 181 -10.52 -11.95 -2.86
N GLU A 182 -11.57 -11.73 -3.66
CA GLU A 182 -11.47 -11.72 -5.12
C GLU A 182 -11.05 -10.36 -5.69
N THR A 183 -11.50 -9.28 -5.05
CA THR A 183 -11.34 -7.92 -5.57
C THR A 183 -10.29 -7.10 -4.82
N GLY A 184 -9.91 -7.52 -3.62
CA GLY A 184 -8.97 -6.79 -2.76
C GLY A 184 -9.49 -5.42 -2.28
N LEU A 185 -10.79 -5.15 -2.38
CA LEU A 185 -11.40 -3.91 -1.89
C LEU A 185 -11.17 -3.73 -0.37
N ARG A 186 -11.03 -2.47 0.06
CA ARG A 186 -10.99 -2.17 1.50
C ARG A 186 -12.36 -2.47 2.10
N LEU A 187 -12.37 -2.97 3.34
CA LEU A 187 -13.62 -3.25 4.04
C LEU A 187 -14.57 -2.05 4.04
N SER A 188 -14.07 -0.83 4.19
CA SER A 188 -14.92 0.36 4.10
C SER A 188 -15.63 0.43 2.75
N GLU A 189 -14.94 0.25 1.63
CA GLU A 189 -15.48 0.34 0.27
C GLU A 189 -16.50 -0.76 0.00
N ILE A 190 -16.27 -1.98 0.50
CA ILE A 190 -17.23 -3.09 0.40
C ILE A 190 -18.56 -2.73 1.07
N LEU A 191 -18.51 -2.14 2.27
CA LEU A 191 -19.70 -1.79 3.05
C LEU A 191 -20.47 -0.58 2.47
N LEU A 192 -19.91 0.09 1.46
CA LEU A 192 -20.53 1.17 0.69
C LEU A 192 -21.24 0.71 -0.57
N LEU A 193 -21.14 -0.57 -0.94
CA LEU A 193 -21.75 -1.06 -2.17
C LEU A 193 -23.26 -0.86 -2.15
N GLU A 194 -23.78 -0.30 -3.22
CA GLU A 194 -25.19 0.05 -3.40
C GLU A 194 -25.90 -0.94 -4.34
N GLU A 195 -27.22 -0.90 -4.31
CA GLU A 195 -28.06 -1.57 -5.30
C GLU A 195 -27.68 -1.12 -6.72
N GLY A 196 -27.45 -2.09 -7.61
CA GLY A 196 -26.97 -1.81 -8.96
C GLY A 196 -25.45 -1.72 -9.11
N CYS A 197 -24.67 -2.03 -8.06
CA CYS A 197 -23.20 -2.01 -8.13
C CYS A 197 -22.57 -3.07 -9.05
N VAL A 198 -23.35 -3.89 -9.74
CA VAL A 198 -22.83 -4.91 -10.67
C VAL A 198 -23.48 -4.72 -12.04
N MET A 199 -22.66 -4.69 -13.07
CA MET A 199 -23.05 -4.57 -14.47
C MET A 199 -22.29 -5.60 -15.32
N GLU A 200 -22.60 -5.67 -16.62
CA GLU A 200 -21.83 -6.44 -17.59
C GLU A 200 -21.01 -5.50 -18.46
N ASP A 201 -19.82 -5.94 -18.85
CA ASP A 201 -19.02 -5.26 -19.88
C ASP A 201 -19.53 -5.58 -21.29
N PHE A 202 -18.87 -5.02 -22.30
CA PHE A 202 -19.21 -5.27 -23.71
C PHE A 202 -19.08 -6.74 -24.13
N LEU A 203 -18.34 -7.55 -23.37
CA LEU A 203 -18.12 -8.98 -23.62
C LEU A 203 -19.05 -9.87 -22.75
N GLY A 204 -19.93 -9.28 -21.94
CA GLY A 204 -20.82 -10.00 -21.02
C GLY A 204 -20.14 -10.45 -19.73
N SER A 205 -18.93 -9.97 -19.44
CA SER A 205 -18.23 -10.26 -18.18
C SER A 205 -18.81 -9.41 -17.05
N PRO A 206 -19.10 -9.97 -15.88
CA PRO A 206 -19.65 -9.19 -14.78
C PRO A 206 -18.57 -8.30 -14.15
N ILE A 207 -18.90 -7.03 -13.96
CA ILE A 207 -18.07 -5.99 -13.36
C ILE A 207 -18.76 -5.46 -12.11
N LEU A 208 -18.00 -5.37 -11.02
CA LEU A 208 -18.39 -4.69 -9.79
C LEU A 208 -17.86 -3.25 -9.80
N PHE A 209 -18.78 -2.29 -9.69
CA PHE A 209 -18.49 -0.87 -9.53
C PHE A 209 -18.41 -0.51 -8.06
N THR A 210 -17.42 0.30 -7.70
CA THR A 210 -17.20 0.73 -6.33
C THR A 210 -16.56 2.11 -6.30
N PHE A 211 -17.03 2.94 -5.40
CA PHE A 211 -16.49 4.25 -5.10
C PHE A 211 -15.50 4.16 -3.94
N SER A 212 -14.35 4.81 -4.06
CA SER A 212 -13.38 4.96 -2.97
C SER A 212 -13.44 6.39 -2.43
N PRO A 213 -14.10 6.64 -1.28
CA PRO A 213 -14.17 7.99 -0.71
C PRO A 213 -12.81 8.59 -0.34
N LYS A 214 -11.80 7.74 -0.17
CA LYS A 214 -10.44 8.16 0.19
C LYS A 214 -9.68 8.74 -1.02
N ILE A 215 -10.05 8.31 -2.22
CA ILE A 215 -9.41 8.69 -3.49
C ILE A 215 -10.32 9.65 -4.26
N ASP A 216 -11.60 9.69 -3.90
CA ASP A 216 -12.66 10.39 -4.61
C ASP A 216 -12.73 9.94 -6.07
N ASP A 217 -12.71 8.61 -6.25
CA ASP A 217 -12.62 7.98 -7.56
C ASP A 217 -13.42 6.67 -7.59
N GLU A 218 -13.92 6.35 -8.78
CA GLU A 218 -14.67 5.14 -9.07
C GLU A 218 -13.77 4.12 -9.75
N ARG A 219 -14.06 2.84 -9.50
CA ARG A 219 -13.38 1.76 -10.23
C ARG A 219 -14.35 0.64 -10.57
N ALA A 220 -14.02 0.00 -11.69
CA ALA A 220 -14.63 -1.22 -12.18
C ALA A 220 -13.67 -2.38 -11.89
N VAL A 221 -14.18 -3.43 -11.25
CA VAL A 221 -13.42 -4.66 -10.99
C VAL A 221 -14.15 -5.82 -11.63
N VAL A 222 -13.49 -6.55 -12.53
CA VAL A 222 -14.04 -7.78 -13.10
C VAL A 222 -14.20 -8.81 -11.98
N ILE A 223 -15.37 -9.46 -11.93
CA ILE A 223 -15.70 -10.47 -10.93
C ILE A 223 -16.10 -11.78 -11.60
N SER A 224 -16.08 -12.86 -10.82
CA SER A 224 -16.52 -14.17 -11.22
C SER A 224 -18.04 -14.27 -11.25
N THR A 225 -18.54 -15.24 -12.02
CA THR A 225 -19.96 -15.58 -12.04
C THR A 225 -20.44 -16.12 -10.69
N GLU A 226 -19.55 -16.72 -9.87
CA GLU A 226 -19.86 -17.13 -8.51
C GLU A 226 -20.11 -15.91 -7.62
N LEU A 227 -19.23 -14.91 -7.66
CA LEU A 227 -19.39 -13.68 -6.89
C LEU A 227 -20.64 -12.89 -7.32
N LEU A 228 -20.91 -12.80 -8.62
CA LEU A 228 -22.15 -12.20 -9.16
C LEU A 228 -23.39 -12.82 -8.52
N LYS A 229 -23.47 -14.16 -8.46
CA LYS A 229 -24.61 -14.88 -7.86
C LYS A 229 -24.81 -14.52 -6.39
N VAL A 230 -23.72 -14.46 -5.63
CA VAL A 230 -23.76 -14.14 -4.20
C VAL A 230 -24.16 -12.69 -3.95
N VAL A 231 -23.66 -11.74 -4.76
CA VAL A 231 -24.08 -10.33 -4.67
C VAL A 231 -25.56 -10.17 -5.01
N ASN A 232 -26.06 -10.88 -6.04
CA ASN A 232 -27.49 -10.88 -6.38
C ASN A 232 -28.36 -11.53 -5.29
N GLU A 233 -27.86 -12.55 -4.60
CA GLU A 233 -28.51 -13.11 -3.42
C GLU A 233 -28.58 -12.11 -2.27
N LEU A 234 -27.47 -11.43 -1.94
CA LEU A 234 -27.44 -10.36 -0.94
C LEU A 234 -28.40 -9.22 -1.30
N ASN A 235 -28.46 -8.85 -2.58
CA ASN A 235 -29.33 -7.81 -3.09
C ASN A 235 -30.81 -8.16 -2.82
N ARG A 236 -31.23 -9.39 -3.15
CA ARG A 236 -32.57 -9.91 -2.84
C ARG A 236 -32.84 -9.99 -1.34
N TYR A 237 -31.90 -10.51 -0.56
CA TYR A 237 -32.02 -10.67 0.89
C TYR A 237 -32.23 -9.33 1.61
N THR A 238 -31.53 -8.27 1.18
CA THR A 238 -31.59 -6.97 1.85
C THR A 238 -32.62 -5.99 1.28
N LYS A 239 -33.33 -6.34 0.19
CA LYS A 239 -34.29 -5.48 -0.51
C LYS A 239 -35.33 -4.83 0.43
N GLU A 240 -36.00 -5.62 1.26
CA GLU A 240 -37.01 -5.11 2.19
C GLU A 240 -36.40 -4.26 3.32
N PHE A 241 -35.17 -4.58 3.73
CA PHE A 241 -34.45 -3.80 4.74
C PHE A 241 -34.03 -2.43 4.18
N ARG A 242 -33.56 -2.40 2.93
CA ARG A 242 -33.20 -1.17 2.20
C ARG A 242 -34.40 -0.25 2.03
N LYS A 243 -35.54 -0.80 1.58
CA LYS A 243 -36.80 -0.05 1.42
C LYS A 243 -37.28 0.57 2.73
N LYS A 244 -37.27 -0.20 3.83
CA LYS A 244 -37.70 0.30 5.15
C LYS A 244 -36.79 1.39 5.73
N ASN A 245 -35.48 1.35 5.42
CA ASN A 245 -34.49 2.29 5.94
C ASN A 245 -34.12 3.40 4.93
N ASN A 246 -34.83 3.49 3.80
CA ASN A 246 -34.60 4.43 2.71
C ASN A 246 -33.12 4.58 2.33
N THR A 247 -32.47 3.46 1.99
CA THR A 247 -31.05 3.41 1.64
C THR A 247 -30.79 2.46 0.48
N LEU A 248 -29.79 2.76 -0.35
CA LEU A 248 -29.35 1.89 -1.44
C LEU A 248 -28.28 0.89 -1.01
N LEU A 249 -27.72 1.03 0.20
CA LEU A 249 -26.62 0.19 0.68
C LEU A 249 -27.01 -1.29 0.80
N LEU A 250 -26.22 -2.17 0.19
CA LEU A 250 -26.45 -3.63 0.23
C LEU A 250 -26.19 -4.23 1.61
N PHE A 251 -25.23 -3.66 2.36
CA PHE A 251 -24.80 -4.20 3.64
C PHE A 251 -25.63 -3.65 4.80
N VAL A 252 -26.90 -4.10 4.87
CA VAL A 252 -27.87 -3.74 5.93
C VAL A 252 -28.45 -4.98 6.60
N ARG A 253 -28.83 -4.85 7.87
CA ARG A 253 -29.39 -5.95 8.66
C ARG A 253 -30.37 -5.50 9.72
N LYS A 254 -31.13 -6.45 10.26
CA LYS A 254 -31.92 -6.23 11.48
C LYS A 254 -31.00 -6.02 12.70
N ALA A 255 -31.38 -5.08 13.57
CA ALA A 255 -30.69 -4.85 14.82
C ALA A 255 -30.82 -6.08 15.76
N LYS A 256 -29.72 -6.53 16.37
CA LYS A 256 -29.70 -7.65 17.34
C LYS A 256 -30.19 -7.25 18.75
N LYS A 257 -30.35 -5.95 19.05
CA LYS A 257 -30.77 -5.39 20.36
C LYS A 257 -31.93 -4.40 20.17
N LYS A 258 -32.55 -3.95 21.27
CA LYS A 258 -33.45 -2.77 21.30
C LYS A 258 -32.67 -1.49 20.92
N CYS A 259 -32.28 -1.37 19.66
CA CYS A 259 -31.77 -0.15 19.09
C CYS A 259 -32.98 0.74 18.74
N ARG A 260 -32.77 2.07 18.72
CA ARG A 260 -33.79 3.04 18.28
C ARG A 260 -34.27 2.77 16.83
N LYS A 261 -33.43 2.10 16.02
CA LYS A 261 -33.73 1.72 14.63
C LYS A 261 -33.86 0.19 14.52
N GLU A 262 -34.88 -0.26 13.78
CA GLU A 262 -35.12 -1.70 13.50
C GLU A 262 -34.04 -2.28 12.58
N ILE A 263 -33.57 -1.46 11.63
CA ILE A 263 -32.55 -1.81 10.63
C ILE A 263 -31.34 -0.92 10.84
N VAL A 264 -30.16 -1.54 10.74
CA VAL A 264 -28.86 -0.88 10.92
C VAL A 264 -27.91 -1.32 9.81
N GLN A 265 -26.93 -0.46 9.51
CA GLN A 265 -25.86 -0.82 8.58
C GLN A 265 -24.95 -1.89 9.21
N TYR A 266 -24.56 -2.85 8.39
CA TYR A 266 -23.49 -3.79 8.69
C TYR A 266 -22.16 -3.05 8.60
N ASN A 267 -21.59 -2.72 9.76
CA ASN A 267 -20.42 -1.83 9.85
C ASN A 267 -19.11 -2.60 10.04
N GLN A 268 -17.99 -1.88 9.98
CA GLN A 268 -16.66 -2.49 10.07
C GLN A 268 -16.39 -3.20 11.41
N SER A 269 -16.97 -2.75 12.53
CA SER A 269 -16.78 -3.40 13.83
C SER A 269 -17.49 -4.76 13.85
N ILE A 270 -18.72 -4.81 13.33
CA ILE A 270 -19.48 -6.06 13.20
C ILE A 270 -18.74 -7.03 12.27
N ALA A 271 -18.35 -6.57 11.07
CA ALA A 271 -17.65 -7.42 10.10
C ALA A 271 -16.34 -8.00 10.69
N ARG A 272 -15.55 -7.19 11.40
CA ARG A 272 -14.31 -7.66 12.07
C ARG A 272 -14.58 -8.67 13.18
N SER A 273 -15.64 -8.46 13.97
CA SER A 273 -16.07 -9.41 15.00
C SER A 273 -16.50 -10.73 14.38
N GLU A 274 -17.35 -10.68 13.36
CA GLU A 274 -17.87 -11.89 12.71
C GLU A 274 -16.76 -12.62 11.93
N LEU A 275 -15.76 -11.92 11.39
CA LEU A 275 -14.55 -12.56 10.86
C LEU A 275 -13.78 -13.30 11.96
N ARG A 276 -13.64 -12.72 13.17
CA ARG A 276 -13.00 -13.42 14.29
C ARG A 276 -13.77 -14.71 14.63
N ASP A 277 -15.09 -14.61 14.73
CA ASP A 277 -15.95 -15.77 15.04
C ASP A 277 -15.90 -16.82 13.92
N PHE A 278 -15.83 -16.40 12.67
CA PHE A 278 -15.66 -17.27 11.51
C PHE A 278 -14.38 -18.10 11.58
N LYS A 279 -13.25 -17.48 11.94
CA LYS A 279 -11.96 -18.18 12.10
C LYS A 279 -12.03 -19.25 13.20
N ILE A 280 -12.64 -18.90 14.34
CA ILE A 280 -12.76 -19.80 15.49
C ILE A 280 -13.73 -20.95 15.20
N ARG A 281 -14.95 -20.63 14.72
CA ARG A 281 -16.01 -21.61 14.44
C ARG A 281 -15.60 -22.64 13.39
N ASN A 282 -14.84 -22.22 12.37
CA ASN A 282 -14.35 -23.11 11.32
C ASN A 282 -12.97 -23.71 11.63
N LYS A 283 -12.39 -23.43 12.81
CA LYS A 283 -11.07 -23.90 13.23
C LYS A 283 -9.99 -23.65 12.17
N ILE A 284 -10.00 -22.44 11.59
CA ILE A 284 -9.03 -22.06 10.56
C ILE A 284 -7.70 -21.81 11.26
N VAL A 285 -6.74 -22.71 11.06
CA VAL A 285 -5.43 -22.68 11.72
C VAL A 285 -4.30 -22.39 10.74
N ASP A 286 -3.23 -21.79 11.24
CA ASP A 286 -1.97 -21.63 10.52
C ASP A 286 -1.12 -22.92 10.59
N GLU A 287 0.07 -22.87 9.99
CA GLU A 287 1.01 -23.98 9.91
C GLU A 287 1.48 -24.48 11.30
N SER A 288 1.36 -23.65 12.34
CA SER A 288 1.71 -24.02 13.72
C SER A 288 0.54 -24.66 14.49
N GLY A 289 -0.65 -24.75 13.86
CA GLY A 289 -1.87 -25.25 14.49
C GLY A 289 -2.59 -24.21 15.36
N GLN A 290 -2.16 -22.95 15.37
CA GLN A 290 -2.85 -21.87 16.06
C GLN A 290 -3.92 -21.23 15.16
N ILE A 291 -4.94 -20.60 15.73
CA ILE A 291 -5.97 -19.90 14.95
C ILE A 291 -5.31 -18.83 14.08
N ALA A 292 -5.53 -18.91 12.77
CA ALA A 292 -4.84 -18.06 11.80
C ALA A 292 -5.09 -16.56 12.07
N ASP A 293 -4.01 -15.79 12.13
CA ASP A 293 -4.08 -14.35 12.36
C ASP A 293 -4.15 -13.56 11.04
N PHE A 294 -5.33 -13.54 10.43
CA PHE A 294 -5.63 -12.69 9.28
C PHE A 294 -6.79 -11.72 9.53
N THR A 295 -6.79 -10.63 8.77
CA THR A 295 -7.81 -9.57 8.77
C THR A 295 -8.35 -9.33 7.36
N PHE A 296 -9.36 -8.48 7.20
CA PHE A 296 -9.84 -8.07 5.86
C PHE A 296 -8.73 -7.48 4.99
N HIS A 297 -7.77 -6.76 5.57
CA HIS A 297 -6.66 -6.20 4.80
C HIS A 297 -5.70 -7.28 4.30
N SER A 298 -5.58 -8.41 5.02
CA SER A 298 -4.75 -9.55 4.61
C SER A 298 -5.19 -10.12 3.26
N PHE A 299 -6.48 -10.15 2.92
CA PHE A 299 -6.95 -10.57 1.59
C PHE A 299 -6.40 -9.69 0.49
N ARG A 300 -6.50 -8.38 0.65
CA ARG A 300 -5.93 -7.40 -0.28
C ARG A 300 -4.41 -7.55 -0.41
N HIS A 301 -3.71 -7.78 0.71
CA HIS A 301 -2.26 -8.00 0.65
C HIS A 301 -1.90 -9.27 -0.11
N THR A 302 -2.64 -10.35 0.13
CA THR A 302 -2.45 -11.64 -0.55
C THR A 302 -2.69 -11.45 -2.04
N LEU A 303 -3.83 -10.87 -2.43
CA LEU A 303 -4.15 -10.60 -3.84
C LEU A 303 -3.12 -9.72 -4.54
N GLY A 304 -2.70 -8.61 -3.90
CA GLY A 304 -1.67 -7.73 -4.47
C GLY A 304 -0.32 -8.42 -4.63
N THR A 305 0.05 -9.29 -3.69
CA THR A 305 1.29 -10.08 -3.76
C THR A 305 1.18 -11.14 -4.85
N ASP A 306 0.05 -11.83 -4.95
CA ASP A 306 -0.22 -12.84 -5.98
C ASP A 306 -0.23 -12.22 -7.38
N MET A 307 -0.82 -11.04 -7.56
CA MET A 307 -0.79 -10.33 -8.85
C MET A 307 0.64 -10.02 -9.29
N ILE A 308 1.49 -9.51 -8.38
CA ILE A 308 2.90 -9.26 -8.69
C ILE A 308 3.66 -10.56 -8.98
N ASN A 309 3.44 -11.60 -8.17
CA ASN A 309 4.08 -12.90 -8.36
C ASN A 309 3.69 -13.55 -9.70
N ASN A 310 2.47 -13.29 -10.18
CA ASN A 310 1.98 -13.74 -11.48
C ASN A 310 2.39 -12.81 -12.63
N GLY A 311 3.33 -11.88 -12.42
CA GLY A 311 3.92 -11.05 -13.47
C GLY A 311 3.18 -9.76 -13.79
N MET A 312 2.15 -9.39 -13.03
CA MET A 312 1.46 -8.10 -13.22
C MET A 312 2.39 -6.94 -12.81
N SER A 313 2.41 -5.88 -13.61
CA SER A 313 3.25 -4.72 -13.30
C SER A 313 2.78 -4.04 -11.99
N PRO A 314 3.69 -3.49 -11.16
CA PRO A 314 3.30 -2.73 -9.98
C PRO A 314 2.37 -1.54 -10.28
N ILE A 315 2.38 -1.00 -11.50
CA ILE A 315 1.47 0.09 -11.90
C ILE A 315 0.04 -0.45 -12.08
N ASP A 316 -0.10 -1.61 -12.71
CA ASP A 316 -1.39 -2.24 -12.92
C ASP A 316 -1.99 -2.72 -11.59
N VAL A 317 -1.16 -3.31 -10.71
CA VAL A 317 -1.57 -3.67 -9.34
C VAL A 317 -1.99 -2.43 -8.54
N ARG A 318 -1.29 -1.30 -8.69
CA ARG A 318 -1.67 -0.02 -8.05
C ARG A 318 -3.06 0.42 -8.54
N SER A 319 -3.29 0.37 -9.85
CA SER A 319 -4.56 0.73 -10.48
C SER A 319 -5.69 -0.16 -9.99
N GLN A 320 -5.52 -1.48 -10.12
CA GLN A 320 -6.49 -2.50 -9.73
C GLN A 320 -6.89 -2.39 -8.25
N LEU A 321 -5.90 -2.19 -7.38
CA LEU A 321 -6.16 -2.06 -5.96
C LEU A 321 -6.65 -0.64 -5.58
N GLY A 322 -6.55 0.38 -6.43
CA GLY A 322 -6.88 1.76 -6.06
C GLY A 322 -5.93 2.28 -4.97
N HIS A 323 -4.65 2.34 -5.29
CA HIS A 323 -3.61 2.97 -4.47
C HIS A 323 -3.26 4.34 -5.03
N VAL A 324 -3.33 5.38 -4.19
CA VAL A 324 -2.94 6.76 -4.56
C VAL A 324 -1.43 6.89 -4.79
N SER A 325 -0.64 6.11 -4.06
CA SER A 325 0.83 6.13 -4.14
C SER A 325 1.39 4.76 -4.50
N MET A 326 2.43 4.76 -5.34
CA MET A 326 3.23 3.56 -5.63
C MET A 326 3.90 3.01 -4.37
N HIS A 327 4.06 3.82 -3.32
CA HIS A 327 4.68 3.40 -2.08
C HIS A 327 4.01 2.14 -1.49
N SER A 328 2.68 2.12 -1.41
CA SER A 328 1.93 0.96 -0.91
C SER A 328 2.06 -0.28 -1.80
N THR A 329 2.19 -0.09 -3.12
CA THR A 329 2.36 -1.19 -4.08
C THR A 329 3.80 -1.72 -4.11
N GLY A 330 4.79 -0.84 -3.91
CA GLY A 330 6.21 -1.19 -3.83
C GLY A 330 6.56 -2.07 -2.63
N ILE A 331 5.70 -2.15 -1.61
CA ILE A 331 5.92 -3.05 -0.47
C ILE A 331 5.56 -4.51 -0.81
N TYR A 332 4.64 -4.76 -1.76
CA TYR A 332 4.34 -6.12 -2.24
C TYR A 332 5.55 -6.72 -2.97
N ALA A 333 6.24 -5.93 -3.77
CA ALA A 333 7.45 -6.33 -4.50
C ALA A 333 8.63 -6.70 -3.56
N ARG A 334 8.61 -6.28 -2.29
CA ARG A 334 9.63 -6.68 -1.30
C ARG A 334 9.40 -8.08 -0.72
N VAL A 335 8.14 -8.53 -0.64
CA VAL A 335 7.78 -9.83 -0.04
C VAL A 335 8.06 -11.01 -1.00
N SER A 336 7.99 -10.78 -2.32
CA SER A 336 8.31 -11.80 -3.33
C SER A 336 9.79 -12.20 -3.36
N ASN A 337 10.70 -11.30 -2.98
CA ASN A 337 12.15 -11.50 -3.11
C ASN A 337 12.74 -12.56 -2.16
N THR A 338 12.18 -12.80 -0.97
CA THR A 338 12.77 -13.72 0.01
C THR A 338 12.61 -15.20 -0.34
N SER A 339 11.56 -15.56 -1.10
CA SER A 339 11.37 -16.94 -1.57
C SER A 339 12.27 -17.26 -2.77
N LEU A 340 12.46 -16.28 -3.66
CA LEU A 340 13.32 -16.39 -4.84
C LEU A 340 14.79 -16.54 -4.47
N GLN A 341 15.31 -15.70 -3.56
CA GLN A 341 16.73 -15.70 -3.17
C GLN A 341 17.27 -17.06 -2.67
N ASN A 342 16.43 -17.91 -2.06
CA ASN A 342 16.86 -19.22 -1.55
C ASN A 342 16.99 -20.30 -2.65
N GLU A 343 16.35 -20.12 -3.81
CA GLU A 343 16.50 -21.01 -4.97
C GLU A 343 17.71 -20.61 -5.84
N TYR A 344 17.97 -19.32 -5.98
CA TYR A 344 19.07 -18.80 -6.82
C TYR A 344 20.48 -19.12 -6.33
N ALA A 345 20.67 -19.32 -5.03
CA ALA A 345 21.96 -19.67 -4.45
C ALA A 345 22.53 -21.03 -4.91
N LYS A 346 21.73 -21.86 -5.62
CA LYS A 346 22.12 -23.22 -6.03
C LYS A 346 22.65 -23.34 -7.47
N LEU A 347 22.58 -22.30 -8.30
CA LEU A 347 22.70 -22.43 -9.78
C LEU A 347 23.82 -21.58 -10.42
N GLY A 348 25.10 -21.86 -10.11
CA GLY A 348 26.31 -21.19 -10.62
C GLY A 348 26.29 -20.55 -12.02
N PHE A 349 26.92 -19.37 -12.12
CA PHE A 349 26.92 -18.41 -13.22
C PHE A 349 27.61 -18.87 -14.53
N ILE A 350 26.92 -18.66 -15.66
CA ILE A 350 27.31 -18.09 -16.97
C ILE A 350 25.98 -18.04 -17.75
N GLY A 351 25.62 -16.89 -18.35
CA GLY A 351 24.49 -16.71 -19.29
C GLY A 351 23.17 -17.41 -18.93
N ILE A 352 22.41 -16.89 -17.98
CA ILE A 352 21.09 -17.44 -17.65
C ILE A 352 20.07 -17.03 -18.71
N SER A 353 19.45 -18.04 -19.31
CA SER A 353 18.24 -17.96 -20.11
C SER A 353 17.02 -18.32 -19.21
N GLU A 354 15.82 -17.81 -19.54
CA GLU A 354 14.63 -17.58 -18.70
C GLU A 354 13.83 -18.75 -18.08
N LYS A 355 13.31 -18.50 -16.86
CA LYS A 355 11.87 -18.20 -16.73
C LYS A 355 11.74 -16.80 -16.10
N THR A 356 10.87 -15.99 -16.68
CA THR A 356 10.74 -14.55 -16.43
C THR A 356 10.76 -14.21 -14.93
N LEU A 357 11.49 -13.15 -14.59
CA LEU A 357 11.51 -12.48 -13.27
C LEU A 357 12.12 -13.26 -12.12
N SER A 358 13.45 -13.19 -11.99
CA SER A 358 14.04 -13.01 -10.66
C SER A 358 15.49 -12.53 -10.72
N ASP A 359 15.85 -11.73 -9.72
CA ASP A 359 17.20 -11.30 -9.35
C ASP A 359 17.80 -10.05 -10.02
N VAL A 360 17.15 -8.91 -9.74
CA VAL A 360 17.87 -7.68 -9.34
C VAL A 360 17.98 -7.65 -7.82
N TYR A 361 18.37 -8.73 -7.12
CA TYR A 361 18.48 -8.66 -5.65
C TYR A 361 19.60 -9.50 -5.06
N SER A 362 20.81 -8.95 -5.13
CA SER A 362 21.77 -9.02 -4.02
C SER A 362 22.77 -7.85 -4.07
N ILE A 363 22.35 -6.67 -3.59
CA ILE A 363 23.26 -5.79 -2.86
C ILE A 363 22.54 -5.33 -1.61
N SER A 364 23.02 -5.84 -0.48
CA SER A 364 22.71 -5.39 0.86
C SER A 364 23.08 -3.91 1.06
N GLU A 365 22.17 -3.20 1.75
CA GLU A 365 22.43 -2.12 2.71
C GLU A 365 22.92 -0.71 2.28
N LYS A 366 23.01 -0.31 1.00
CA LYS A 366 23.46 1.07 0.71
C LYS A 366 22.73 1.94 -0.33
N VAL A 367 21.46 1.70 -0.68
CA VAL A 367 20.72 2.65 -1.55
C VAL A 367 19.32 2.97 -0.99
N ILE A 368 19.29 3.85 0.02
CA ILE A 368 18.14 4.73 0.28
C ILE A 368 18.60 6.16 -0.02
N ALA A 369 18.84 6.43 -1.30
CA ALA A 369 18.93 7.78 -1.85
C ALA A 369 18.83 7.67 -3.38
N GLU A 370 18.10 8.62 -3.97
CA GLU A 370 18.02 8.95 -5.40
C GLU A 370 16.88 8.33 -6.21
N GLU A 371 15.79 9.11 -6.25
CA GLU A 371 14.87 9.20 -7.38
C GLU A 371 15.65 9.54 -8.68
N LYS A 372 15.21 8.96 -9.82
CA LYS A 372 15.74 9.07 -11.21
C LYS A 372 16.89 8.12 -11.60
N LYS A 373 16.68 6.82 -11.46
CA LYS A 373 17.59 5.79 -11.99
C LYS A 373 16.92 5.01 -13.13
N ILE A 374 17.35 5.26 -14.37
CA ILE A 374 16.85 4.63 -15.60
C ILE A 374 17.69 3.38 -15.87
N GLN A 375 17.05 2.23 -16.10
CA GLN A 375 17.73 1.03 -16.62
C GLN A 375 17.94 1.20 -18.13
N GLY A 376 19.14 0.94 -18.62
CA GLY A 376 19.46 1.06 -20.05
C GLY A 376 18.82 -0.06 -20.86
N ALA A 377 17.88 0.28 -21.74
CA ALA A 377 17.33 -0.65 -22.73
C ALA A 377 18.36 -0.92 -23.84
N LEU A 378 18.54 -2.18 -24.21
CA LEU A 378 19.37 -2.60 -25.34
C LEU A 378 18.47 -3.25 -26.41
N PRO A 379 18.87 -3.27 -27.70
CA PRO A 379 18.10 -3.90 -28.76
C PRO A 379 17.87 -5.40 -28.54
N ASP A 380 18.81 -6.05 -27.85
CA ASP A 380 18.92 -7.49 -27.66
C ASP A 380 18.83 -7.88 -26.16
N GLY A 381 18.35 -6.98 -25.29
CA GLY A 381 18.23 -7.26 -23.86
C GLY A 381 18.16 -6.00 -22.98
N ILE A 382 18.65 -6.11 -21.74
CA ILE A 382 18.71 -4.98 -20.80
C ILE A 382 20.06 -4.91 -20.09
N CYS A 383 20.44 -3.68 -19.70
CA CYS A 383 21.57 -3.44 -18.80
C CYS A 383 21.08 -3.25 -17.36
N THR A 384 21.56 -4.07 -16.44
CA THR A 384 21.27 -3.94 -14.99
C THR A 384 22.11 -2.87 -14.31
N LYS A 385 23.01 -2.20 -15.04
CA LYS A 385 23.76 -1.04 -14.52
C LYS A 385 22.81 0.14 -14.35
N VAL A 386 22.89 0.77 -13.19
CA VAL A 386 22.09 1.95 -12.86
C VAL A 386 22.83 3.20 -13.34
N PHE A 387 22.14 4.04 -14.13
CA PHE A 387 22.68 5.31 -14.64
C PHE A 387 22.04 6.50 -13.91
N GLU A 388 22.85 7.52 -13.62
CA GLU A 388 22.40 8.80 -13.08
C GLU A 388 22.31 9.79 -14.25
N GLY A 389 21.10 10.24 -14.59
CA GLY A 389 20.84 11.15 -15.72
C GLY A 389 21.02 10.50 -17.11
N GLU A 390 21.38 11.29 -18.12
CA GLU A 390 21.59 10.87 -19.52
C GLU A 390 23.00 10.30 -19.78
N THR A 391 23.55 9.56 -18.83
CA THR A 391 24.91 8.99 -18.96
C THR A 391 24.87 7.60 -19.61
N HIS A 392 25.71 7.36 -20.62
CA HIS A 392 25.82 6.06 -21.32
C HIS A 392 27.02 5.23 -20.82
N CYS A 393 27.04 3.93 -21.11
CA CYS A 393 28.15 3.06 -20.73
C CYS A 393 29.42 3.42 -21.52
N SER A 394 30.56 3.60 -20.82
CA SER A 394 31.85 3.87 -21.45
C SER A 394 32.44 2.69 -22.23
N LYS A 395 31.88 1.48 -22.06
CA LYS A 395 32.30 0.26 -22.78
C LYS A 395 31.36 0.00 -23.95
N PHE A 396 31.66 0.64 -25.08
CA PHE A 396 30.96 0.43 -26.35
C PHE A 396 31.12 -1.02 -26.83
N ASN A 397 30.06 -1.65 -27.33
CA ASN A 397 30.05 -3.00 -27.93
C ASN A 397 30.51 -4.17 -27.04
N MET A 398 30.50 -4.01 -25.71
CA MET A 398 30.93 -5.06 -24.77
C MET A 398 29.78 -5.76 -24.04
N CYS A 399 28.52 -5.46 -24.38
CA CYS A 399 27.34 -5.94 -23.64
C CYS A 399 27.26 -7.47 -23.57
N LEU A 400 27.53 -8.19 -24.67
CA LEU A 400 27.51 -9.66 -24.73
C LEU A 400 28.50 -10.34 -23.78
N PHE A 401 29.53 -9.61 -23.32
CA PHE A 401 30.53 -10.10 -22.38
C PHE A 401 30.40 -9.49 -20.98
N CYS A 402 29.34 -8.69 -20.75
CA CYS A 402 29.16 -7.95 -19.52
C CYS A 402 28.33 -8.76 -18.51
N ASP A 403 28.82 -8.85 -17.28
CA ASP A 403 28.13 -9.47 -16.14
C ASP A 403 26.77 -8.80 -15.80
N LYS A 404 26.58 -7.56 -16.25
CA LYS A 404 25.35 -6.77 -16.05
C LYS A 404 24.34 -6.90 -17.18
N TYR A 405 24.68 -7.58 -18.28
CA TYR A 405 23.80 -7.78 -19.41
C TYR A 405 22.84 -8.95 -19.16
N ARG A 406 21.59 -8.79 -19.59
CA ARG A 406 20.54 -9.82 -19.51
C ARG A 406 19.80 -9.84 -20.84
N THR A 407 19.48 -11.03 -21.33
CA THR A 407 18.70 -11.25 -22.55
C THR A 407 17.55 -12.21 -22.25
N PHE A 408 16.49 -12.12 -23.02
CA PHE A 408 15.25 -12.87 -22.84
C PHE A 408 14.93 -13.72 -24.09
N ILE A 409 14.04 -14.70 -23.99
CA ILE A 409 13.57 -15.53 -25.12
C ILE A 409 12.96 -14.65 -26.20
N LYS A 410 12.26 -13.57 -25.81
CA LYS A 410 11.74 -12.56 -26.77
C LYS A 410 12.83 -11.89 -27.62
N ASP A 411 14.08 -11.87 -27.15
CA ASP A 411 15.20 -11.25 -27.84
C ASP A 411 15.96 -12.25 -28.74
N LEU A 412 15.56 -13.53 -28.73
CA LEU A 412 16.14 -14.59 -29.58
C LEU A 412 16.15 -14.21 -31.08
N PRO A 413 15.08 -13.65 -31.68
CA PRO A 413 15.12 -13.20 -33.06
C PRO A 413 16.22 -12.16 -33.31
N THR A 414 16.40 -11.22 -32.40
CA THR A 414 17.44 -10.17 -32.48
C THR A 414 18.84 -10.77 -32.45
N HIS A 415 19.09 -11.76 -31.58
CA HIS A 415 20.38 -12.47 -31.53
C HIS A 415 20.68 -13.24 -32.81
N LYS A 416 19.68 -13.92 -33.40
CA LYS A 416 19.82 -14.61 -34.68
C LYS A 416 20.14 -13.65 -35.82
N GLU A 417 19.41 -12.54 -35.91
CA GLU A 417 19.66 -11.49 -36.90
C GLU A 417 21.07 -10.88 -36.72
N HIS A 418 21.50 -10.67 -35.47
CA HIS A 418 22.84 -10.19 -35.16
C HIS A 418 23.93 -11.16 -35.64
N LEU A 419 23.77 -12.45 -35.35
CA LEU A 419 24.71 -13.49 -35.79
C LEU A 419 24.74 -13.60 -37.33
N GLU A 420 23.58 -13.54 -37.99
CA GLU A 420 23.50 -13.56 -39.46
C GLU A 420 24.20 -12.35 -40.09
N ARG A 421 23.95 -11.15 -39.56
CA ARG A 421 24.61 -9.92 -40.03
C ARG A 421 26.13 -10.00 -39.89
N LEU A 422 26.62 -10.50 -38.75
CA LEU A 422 28.06 -10.69 -38.51
C LEU A 422 28.66 -11.67 -39.52
N ARG A 423 27.99 -12.80 -39.79
CA ARG A 423 28.48 -13.84 -40.71
C ARG A 423 28.40 -13.44 -42.18
N LYS A 424 27.42 -12.62 -42.56
CA LYS A 424 27.17 -12.22 -43.96
C LYS A 424 28.30 -11.36 -44.53
N ASP A 425 28.79 -10.39 -43.76
CA ASP A 425 29.94 -9.57 -44.15
C ASP A 425 30.74 -9.14 -42.91
N ARG A 426 31.71 -9.99 -42.53
CA ARG A 426 32.58 -9.77 -41.37
C ARG A 426 33.42 -8.50 -41.48
N ILE A 427 33.84 -8.11 -42.69
CA ILE A 427 34.70 -6.94 -42.91
C ILE A 427 33.88 -5.67 -42.72
N GLN A 428 32.69 -5.62 -43.34
CA GLN A 428 31.76 -4.51 -43.16
C GLN A 428 31.31 -4.39 -41.69
N TYR A 429 30.97 -5.50 -41.04
CA TYR A 429 30.57 -5.50 -39.64
C TYR A 429 31.69 -5.00 -38.69
N MET A 430 32.95 -5.41 -38.92
CA MET A 430 34.09 -4.89 -38.16
C MET A 430 34.27 -3.38 -38.33
N SER A 431 34.07 -2.87 -39.54
CA SER A 431 34.13 -1.43 -39.86
C SER A 431 33.01 -0.65 -39.15
N GLU A 432 31.76 -1.11 -39.26
CA GLU A 432 30.58 -0.48 -38.65
C GLU A 432 30.65 -0.43 -37.13
N MET A 433 31.14 -1.51 -36.51
CA MET A 433 31.21 -1.64 -35.05
C MET A 433 32.55 -1.17 -34.47
N SER A 434 33.44 -0.59 -35.30
CA SER A 434 34.78 -0.14 -34.90
C SER A 434 35.62 -1.20 -34.19
N ILE A 435 35.54 -2.45 -34.66
CA ILE A 435 36.26 -3.60 -34.10
C ILE A 435 37.62 -3.74 -34.81
N GLY A 436 38.71 -3.50 -34.08
CA GLY A 436 40.07 -3.56 -34.63
C GLY A 436 40.76 -4.93 -34.59
N ASN A 437 40.15 -5.97 -34.00
CA ASN A 437 40.78 -7.29 -33.81
C ASN A 437 39.86 -8.43 -34.26
N GLN A 438 40.36 -9.32 -35.14
CA GLN A 438 39.63 -10.50 -35.60
C GLN A 438 39.35 -11.52 -34.48
N GLU A 439 40.24 -11.66 -33.50
CA GLU A 439 39.98 -12.53 -32.34
C GLU A 439 38.80 -12.02 -31.51
N PHE A 440 38.63 -10.71 -31.43
CA PHE A 440 37.50 -10.10 -30.74
C PHE A 440 36.17 -10.34 -31.49
N LEU A 441 36.20 -10.29 -32.82
CA LEU A 441 35.06 -10.67 -33.65
C LEU A 441 34.68 -12.14 -33.46
N GLN A 442 35.68 -13.04 -33.40
CA GLN A 442 35.44 -14.46 -33.16
C GLN A 442 34.78 -14.69 -31.80
N ARG A 443 35.25 -13.99 -30.75
CA ARG A 443 34.63 -14.06 -29.42
C ARG A 443 33.18 -13.56 -29.41
N ILE A 444 32.83 -12.57 -30.23
CA ILE A 444 31.44 -12.09 -30.35
C ILE A 444 30.58 -13.15 -31.00
N GLU A 445 31.08 -13.79 -32.06
CA GLU A 445 30.38 -14.88 -32.72
C GLU A 445 30.15 -16.06 -31.77
N ASP A 446 31.18 -16.50 -31.04
CA ASP A 446 31.09 -17.62 -30.10
C ASP A 446 30.08 -17.32 -28.97
N ALA A 447 30.05 -16.08 -28.49
CA ALA A 447 29.08 -15.63 -27.50
C ALA A 447 27.65 -15.64 -28.03
N LEU A 448 27.42 -15.15 -29.26
CA LEU A 448 26.11 -15.16 -29.91
C LEU A 448 25.60 -16.58 -30.14
N VAL A 449 26.46 -17.49 -30.63
CA VAL A 449 26.11 -18.91 -30.81
C VAL A 449 25.68 -19.52 -29.47
N THR A 450 26.48 -19.32 -28.42
CA THR A 450 26.19 -19.84 -27.08
C THR A 450 24.87 -19.28 -26.51
N ILE A 451 24.60 -17.99 -26.72
CA ILE A 451 23.36 -17.34 -26.26
C ILE A 451 22.15 -17.89 -27.03
N ILE A 452 22.25 -18.03 -28.36
CA ILE A 452 21.17 -18.55 -29.21
C ILE A 452 20.85 -19.99 -28.82
N GLU A 453 21.84 -20.88 -28.71
CA GLU A 453 21.62 -22.28 -28.31
C GLU A 453 20.90 -22.39 -26.96
N ARG A 454 21.27 -21.55 -26.00
CA ARG A 454 20.65 -21.49 -24.66
C ARG A 454 19.23 -20.93 -24.67
N LEU A 455 18.94 -19.99 -25.55
CA LEU A 455 17.59 -19.44 -25.71
C LEU A 455 16.68 -20.41 -26.50
N GLU A 456 17.21 -21.13 -27.49
CA GLU A 456 16.47 -22.15 -28.26
C GLU A 456 16.12 -23.38 -27.43
N THR A 457 17.06 -23.85 -26.60
CA THR A 457 16.82 -24.95 -25.65
C THR A 457 15.71 -24.61 -24.67
N LEU A 458 15.62 -23.35 -24.21
CA LEU A 458 14.55 -22.90 -23.34
C LEU A 458 13.22 -22.62 -24.02
N ALA A 459 13.23 -22.20 -25.29
CA ALA A 459 12.00 -22.05 -26.06
C ALA A 459 11.33 -23.40 -26.34
N CYS A 460 12.08 -24.51 -26.25
CA CYS A 460 11.58 -25.87 -26.44
C CYS A 460 11.06 -26.54 -25.14
N THR A 461 11.24 -25.92 -23.97
CA THR A 461 10.80 -26.40 -22.64
C THR A 461 9.64 -25.59 -22.09
#